data_AF-A0A2I3BPL5-F1
#
_entry.id   AF-A0A2I3BPL5-F1
#
_cell.length_a   1.000
_cell.length_b   1.000
_cell.length_c   1.000
_cell.angle_alpha   90.00
_cell.angle_beta   90.00
_cell.angle_gamma   90.00
#
_symmetry.space_group_name_H-M   'P 1'
#
loop_
_entity.id
_entity.type
_entity.pdbx_description
1 polymer ?
#
loop_
_entity_poly.entity_id
_entity_poly.type
_entity_poly.pdbx_seq_one_letter_code
_entity_poly.pdbx_strand_id
1 'polypeptide(L)' 'MTAKAKDCPSLWGFGTTKTFKIPIEHLDFKYIENCSDVKHLEKILYVLRSGEEGYYPELTEFCEKCLTNLAPKSRAL' A
#
# COMPACT_ATOMS: atom_id res chain seq x y z
N MET A 1 -15.98 14.64 18.47
CA MET A 1 -14.76 14.00 17.92
C MET A 1 -15.17 12.92 16.94
N THR A 2 -14.82 13.08 15.66
CA THR A 2 -14.65 12.05 14.59
C THR A 2 -15.15 12.58 13.23
N ALA A 3 -14.46 13.58 12.68
CA ALA A 3 -14.53 13.81 11.24
C ALA A 3 -13.55 12.83 10.59
N LYS A 4 -14.09 11.71 10.09
CA LYS A 4 -13.41 10.80 9.18
C LYS A 4 -12.96 11.63 7.97
N ALA A 5 -11.65 11.71 7.73
CA ALA A 5 -11.11 12.21 6.49
C ALA A 5 -11.62 11.29 5.37
N LYS A 6 -12.67 11.75 4.67
CA LYS A 6 -13.21 11.12 3.47
C LYS A 6 -12.81 12.01 2.30
N ASP A 7 -12.18 11.34 1.34
CA ASP A 7 -12.11 11.70 -0.07
C ASP A 7 -11.18 12.87 -0.40
N CYS A 8 -9.96 12.55 -0.83
CA CYS A 8 -9.24 13.38 -1.77
C CYS A 8 -9.69 12.96 -3.18
N PRO A 9 -10.49 13.76 -3.90
CA PRO A 9 -10.87 13.46 -5.26
C PRO A 9 -9.79 14.06 -6.17
N SER A 10 -8.66 13.37 -6.34
CA SER A 10 -7.70 13.73 -7.39
C SER A 10 -8.23 13.21 -8.73
N LEU A 11 -8.90 14.12 -9.42
CA LEU A 11 -9.27 14.10 -10.82
C LEU A 11 -8.02 14.04 -11.72
N TRP A 12 -7.26 12.94 -11.68
CA TRP A 12 -6.32 12.56 -12.75
C TRP A 12 -6.27 11.03 -12.85
N GLY A 13 -7.00 10.52 -13.84
CA GLY A 13 -7.07 9.09 -14.13
C GLY A 13 -5.73 8.50 -14.61
N PHE A 14 -5.66 7.17 -14.49
CA PHE A 14 -4.64 6.25 -15.04
C PHE A 14 -3.36 6.01 -14.23
N GLY A 15 -3.48 5.88 -12.91
CA GLY A 15 -2.41 5.32 -12.08
C GLY A 15 -2.98 4.37 -11.03
N THR A 16 -3.62 3.28 -11.43
CA THR A 16 -3.98 2.20 -10.49
C THR A 16 -3.38 0.88 -10.95
N THR A 17 -2.96 0.06 -10.00
CA THR A 17 -2.39 -1.26 -10.27
C THR A 17 -3.37 -2.15 -11.03
N LYS A 18 -2.87 -2.96 -11.97
CA LYS A 18 -3.72 -3.81 -12.82
C LYS A 18 -4.38 -4.94 -12.02
N THR A 19 -3.68 -5.48 -11.03
CA THR A 19 -4.11 -6.63 -10.24
C THR A 19 -5.15 -6.30 -9.17
N PHE A 20 -4.99 -5.16 -8.48
CA PHE A 20 -5.83 -4.83 -7.32
C PHE A 20 -6.51 -3.47 -7.41
N LYS A 21 -6.32 -2.73 -8.51
CA LYS A 21 -6.83 -1.36 -8.70
C LYS A 21 -6.43 -0.44 -7.54
N ILE A 22 -5.23 -0.62 -7.01
CA ILE A 22 -4.68 0.23 -5.95
C ILE A 22 -4.12 1.49 -6.60
N PRO A 23 -4.47 2.70 -6.14
CA PRO A 23 -3.86 3.93 -6.63
C PRO A 23 -2.35 3.93 -6.42
N ILE A 24 -1.56 4.38 -7.39
CA ILE A 24 -0.11 4.49 -7.24
C ILE A 24 0.26 5.52 -6.18
N GLU A 25 -0.60 6.51 -5.96
CA GLU A 25 -0.50 7.44 -4.83
C GLU A 25 -0.50 6.73 -3.45
N HIS A 26 -1.05 5.51 -3.35
CA HIS A 26 -1.00 4.72 -2.11
C HIS A 26 0.31 3.93 -1.96
N LEU A 27 1.12 3.81 -3.02
CA LEU A 27 2.47 3.24 -2.99
C LEU A 27 3.48 4.29 -2.51
N ASP A 28 3.18 4.94 -1.40
CA ASP A 28 4.00 5.99 -0.82
C ASP A 28 4.38 5.62 0.62
N PHE A 29 5.61 5.93 1.03
CA PHE A 29 6.10 5.66 2.37
C PHE A 29 5.19 6.27 3.44
N LYS A 30 4.71 7.49 3.23
CA LYS A 30 3.79 8.16 4.17
C LYS A 30 2.46 7.44 4.27
N TYR A 31 1.95 6.94 3.14
CA TYR A 31 0.69 6.21 3.13
C TYR A 31 0.83 4.89 3.86
N ILE A 32 1.88 4.11 3.56
CA ILE A 32 2.18 2.81 4.19
C ILE A 32 2.41 2.98 5.69
N GLU A 33 3.12 4.03 6.12
CA GLU A 33 3.35 4.33 7.53
C GLU A 33 2.04 4.59 8.30
N ASN A 34 1.10 5.31 7.68
CA ASN A 34 -0.20 5.61 8.27
C ASN A 34 -1.24 4.49 8.04
N CYS A 35 -0.92 3.49 7.22
CA CYS A 35 -1.82 2.41 6.88
C CYS A 35 -1.78 1.32 7.97
N SER A 36 -2.93 1.06 8.59
CA SER A 36 -3.09 -0.03 9.58
C SER A 36 -3.82 -1.25 9.00
N ASP A 37 -4.12 -1.24 7.71
CA ASP A 37 -4.88 -2.29 7.03
C ASP A 37 -3.94 -3.37 6.47
N VAL A 38 -3.77 -4.46 7.23
CA VAL A 38 -2.92 -5.61 6.86
C VAL A 38 -3.24 -6.10 5.45
N LYS A 39 -4.52 -6.34 5.13
CA LYS A 39 -4.94 -6.82 3.79
C LYS A 39 -4.61 -5.83 2.66
N HIS A 40 -4.54 -4.54 2.96
CA HIS A 40 -4.20 -3.51 1.98
C HIS A 40 -2.69 -3.48 1.75
N LEU A 41 -1.91 -3.55 2.84
CA LEU A 41 -0.46 -3.70 2.80
C LEU A 41 -0.02 -4.98 2.06
N GLU A 42 -0.70 -6.13 2.28
CA GLU A 42 -0.40 -7.37 1.54
C GLU A 42 -0.56 -7.20 0.02
N LYS A 43 -1.60 -6.48 -0.41
CA LYS A 43 -1.83 -6.21 -1.84
C LYS A 43 -0.80 -5.23 -2.40
N ILE A 44 -0.46 -4.18 -1.65
CA ILE A 44 0.60 -3.23 -2.00
C ILE A 44 1.92 -4.00 -2.18
N LEU A 45 2.28 -4.83 -1.20
CA LEU A 45 3.50 -5.64 -1.24
C LEU A 45 3.53 -6.58 -2.45
N TYR A 46 2.39 -7.21 -2.78
CA TYR A 46 2.28 -8.08 -3.95
C TYR A 46 2.56 -7.30 -5.25
N VAL A 47 1.96 -6.12 -5.41
CA VAL A 47 2.18 -5.26 -6.59
C VAL A 47 3.65 -4.85 -6.67
N LEU A 48 4.24 -4.42 -5.56
CA LEU A 48 5.63 -3.98 -5.49
C LEU A 48 6.60 -5.12 -5.85
N ARG A 49 6.37 -6.32 -5.31
CA ARG A 49 7.15 -7.53 -5.67
C ARG A 49 6.91 -7.97 -7.11
N SER A 50 5.69 -7.80 -7.62
CA SER A 50 5.38 -8.11 -9.01
C SER A 50 6.01 -7.12 -9.99
N GLY A 51 6.46 -5.95 -9.51
CA GLY A 51 7.11 -4.93 -10.32
C GLY A 51 6.21 -4.31 -11.40
N GLU A 52 4.88 -4.44 -11.26
CA GLU A 52 3.93 -4.01 -12.30
C GLU A 52 3.97 -2.50 -12.57
N GLU A 53 4.29 -1.72 -11.54
CA GLU A 53 4.30 -0.25 -11.56
C GLU A 53 5.72 0.33 -11.45
N GLY A 54 6.72 -0.54 -11.24
CA GLY A 54 8.11 -0.15 -11.00
C GLY A 54 8.77 -1.00 -9.90
N TYR A 55 10.09 -0.91 -9.83
CA TYR A 55 10.89 -1.66 -8.86
C TYR A 55 11.31 -0.72 -7.71
N TYR A 56 10.71 -0.92 -6.54
CA TYR A 56 10.92 -0.09 -5.35
C TYR A 56 11.34 -0.96 -4.16
N PRO A 57 12.61 -1.37 -4.06
CA PRO A 57 13.07 -2.28 -3.02
C PRO A 57 12.90 -1.69 -1.62
N GLU A 58 13.23 -0.40 -1.44
CA GLU A 58 13.11 0.28 -0.14
C GLU A 58 11.66 0.37 0.36
N LEU A 59 10.73 0.67 -0.55
CA LEU A 59 9.29 0.73 -0.23
C LEU A 59 8.73 -0.65 0.09
N THR A 60 9.19 -1.67 -0.65
CA THR A 60 8.83 -3.08 -0.42
C THR A 60 9.26 -3.51 0.98
N GLU A 61 10.53 -3.31 1.34
CA GLU A 61 11.05 -3.64 2.66
C GLU A 61 10.34 -2.87 3.78
N PHE A 62 10.04 -1.59 3.56
CA PHE A 62 9.29 -0.79 4.52
C PHE A 62 7.88 -1.35 4.73
N CYS A 63 7.20 -1.72 3.65
CA CYS A 63 5.89 -2.36 3.69
C CYS A 63 5.95 -3.70 4.45
N GLU A 64 6.96 -4.54 4.21
CA GLU A 64 7.15 -5.81 4.94
C GLU A 64 7.37 -5.59 6.44
N LYS A 65 8.17 -4.59 6.82
CA LYS A 65 8.39 -4.24 8.24
C LYS A 65 7.10 -3.75 8.90
N CYS A 66 6.35 -2.87 8.24
CA CYS A 66 5.04 -2.42 8.72
C CYS A 66 4.06 -3.59 8.86
N LEU A 67 3.99 -4.47 7.86
CA LEU A 67 3.14 -5.66 7.89
C LEU A 67 3.52 -6.60 9.03
N THR A 68 4.82 -6.82 9.25
CA THR A 68 5.34 -7.64 10.34
C THR A 68 5.00 -7.05 11.71
N ASN A 69 5.08 -5.73 11.85
CA ASN A 69 4.72 -5.04 13.08
C ASN A 69 3.20 -5.11 13.36
N LEU A 70 2.37 -4.95 12.33
CA LEU A 70 0.90 -4.98 12.45
C LEU A 70 0.36 -6.41 12.61
N ALA A 71 0.90 -7.35 11.85
CA ALA A 71 0.46 -8.74 11.78
C ALA A 71 1.66 -9.69 11.64
N PRO A 72 2.38 -9.98 12.73
CA PRO A 72 3.51 -10.92 12.73
C PRO A 72 3.10 -12.37 12.41
N LYS A 73 1.80 -12.64 12.25
CA LYS A 73 1.20 -13.92 11.85
C LYS A 73 0.55 -13.87 10.47
N SER A 74 0.73 -12.79 9.69
CA SER A 74 0.12 -12.69 8.37
C SER A 74 0.73 -13.70 7.41
N ARG A 75 -0.09 -14.24 6.51
CA ARG A 75 0.29 -15.31 5.56
C ARG A 75 1.22 -14.83 4.44
N ALA A 76 1.39 -13.52 4.29
CA ALA A 76 2.28 -12.90 3.31
C ALA A 76 3.74 -12.78 3.77
N LEU A 77 4.04 -13.09 5.03
CA LEU A 77 5.41 -13.27 5.55
C LEU A 77 5.83 -14.74 5.39
#